data_AF-A0A1Z4N2J0-F1
#
_entry.id   AF-A0A1Z4N2J0-F1
#
_cell.length_a   1.000
_cell.length_b   1.000
_cell.length_c   1.000
_cell.angle_alpha   90.00
_cell.angle_beta   90.00
_cell.angle_gamma   90.00
#
_symmetry.space_group_name_H-M   'P 1'
#
loop_
_entity.id
_entity.type
_entity.pdbx_description
1 polymer ?
#
loop_
_entity_poly.entity_id
_entity_poly.type
_entity_poly.pdbx_seq_one_letter_code
_entity_poly.pdbx_strand_id
1 'polypeptide(L)'
;MTYKTPAQQAIFASFAVDEQALAQAQLEQHITQQGEVLAPEEFTVIEISCYDYEIYVGDKLIASITYDHDEFITQRWVVSVNLTEVHRANSWAKCHSHVTWHHKQGTLPVQQQKVLANTTGNEVMAQIAVECEKFGFELLEDGIYQNDKKLGSAGCTDGRWWVERASSEHQQQVPCDSAFDAVWSLSMVEVLPSLQTRSCEELLDQPFDQLTTEEWKRLMEYKPLPESMVLIA
;
A
#
# COMPACT_ATOMS: atom_id res chain seq x y z
N MET A 1 2.99 -80.31 57.39
CA MET A 1 4.06 -79.49 56.77
C MET A 1 4.12 -79.92 55.32
N THR A 2 3.99 -79.11 54.29
CA THR A 2 4.33 -77.69 54.11
C THR A 2 3.55 -77.24 52.85
N TYR A 3 2.85 -76.11 52.92
CA TYR A 3 2.18 -75.51 51.76
C TYR A 3 3.18 -74.60 51.04
N LYS A 4 3.26 -74.65 49.70
CA LYS A 4 3.79 -73.56 48.88
C LYS A 4 2.96 -73.39 47.60
N THR A 5 2.27 -72.25 47.58
CA THR A 5 1.44 -71.68 46.51
C THR A 5 2.31 -71.07 45.40
N PRO A 6 1.94 -71.21 44.11
CA PRO A 6 2.40 -70.30 43.07
C PRO A 6 1.18 -69.73 42.34
N ALA A 7 0.62 -68.62 42.82
CA ALA A 7 -0.38 -67.87 42.06
C ALA A 7 -0.56 -66.47 42.64
N GLN A 8 0.41 -65.58 42.42
CA GLN A 8 0.24 -64.16 42.73
C GLN A 8 1.00 -63.25 41.77
N GLN A 9 1.04 -63.61 40.47
CA GLN A 9 1.72 -62.79 39.46
C GLN A 9 0.93 -62.56 38.16
N ALA A 10 -0.35 -62.91 38.12
CA ALA A 10 -1.14 -62.86 36.88
C ALA A 10 -2.42 -61.98 36.95
N ILE A 11 -2.60 -61.17 38.00
CA ILE A 11 -3.83 -60.35 38.16
C ILE A 11 -3.55 -58.85 37.92
N PHE A 12 -2.31 -58.38 38.03
CA PHE A 12 -1.99 -56.96 37.79
C PHE A 12 -1.76 -56.59 36.32
N ALA A 13 -1.58 -57.57 35.43
CA ALA A 13 -1.31 -57.30 34.02
C ALA A 13 -2.58 -57.03 33.18
N SER A 14 -3.76 -57.50 33.63
CA SER A 14 -5.00 -57.40 32.83
C SER A 14 -5.72 -56.07 32.99
N PHE A 15 -5.55 -55.35 34.11
CA PHE A 15 -6.24 -54.07 34.36
C PHE A 15 -5.43 -52.85 33.89
N ALA A 16 -4.10 -52.92 33.92
CA ALA A 16 -3.23 -51.83 33.48
C ALA A 16 -3.34 -51.54 31.97
N VAL A 17 -3.65 -52.57 31.18
CA VAL A 17 -3.79 -52.46 29.72
C VAL A 17 -5.06 -51.69 29.32
N ASP A 18 -6.13 -51.81 30.11
CA ASP A 18 -7.43 -51.19 29.80
C ASP A 18 -7.43 -49.67 30.06
N GLU A 19 -6.83 -49.23 31.19
CA GLU A 19 -6.65 -47.81 31.49
C GLU A 19 -5.65 -47.15 30.53
N GLN A 20 -4.59 -47.85 30.15
CA GLN A 20 -3.61 -47.35 29.18
C GLN A 20 -4.22 -47.23 27.77
N ALA A 21 -5.05 -48.20 27.36
CA ALA A 21 -5.77 -48.15 26.09
C ALA A 21 -6.79 -47.00 26.06
N LEU A 22 -7.49 -46.75 27.18
CA LEU A 22 -8.40 -45.61 27.31
C LEU A 22 -7.66 -44.27 27.22
N ALA A 23 -6.53 -44.13 27.94
CA ALA A 23 -5.72 -42.93 27.92
C ALA A 23 -5.11 -42.67 26.54
N GLN A 24 -4.72 -43.72 25.83
CA GLN A 24 -4.19 -43.63 24.47
C GLN A 24 -5.28 -43.24 23.46
N ALA A 25 -6.48 -43.81 23.57
CA ALA A 25 -7.63 -43.41 22.75
C ALA A 25 -8.06 -41.97 23.03
N GLN A 26 -8.02 -41.51 24.30
CA GLN A 26 -8.29 -40.11 24.66
C GLN A 26 -7.23 -39.15 24.11
N LEU A 27 -5.95 -39.55 24.17
CA LEU A 27 -4.86 -38.77 23.58
C LEU A 27 -4.98 -38.72 22.06
N GLU A 28 -5.30 -39.84 21.41
CA GLU A 28 -5.55 -39.89 19.96
C GLU A 28 -6.77 -39.07 19.56
N GLN A 29 -7.85 -39.10 20.34
CA GLN A 29 -9.03 -38.29 20.11
C GLN A 29 -8.74 -36.80 20.30
N HIS A 30 -7.91 -36.44 21.28
CA HIS A 30 -7.44 -35.07 21.50
C HIS A 30 -6.48 -34.61 20.41
N ILE A 31 -5.56 -35.46 19.96
CA ILE A 31 -4.67 -35.21 18.81
C ILE A 31 -5.48 -35.09 17.52
N THR A 32 -6.56 -35.87 17.35
CA THR A 32 -7.43 -35.80 16.17
C THR A 32 -8.30 -34.55 16.20
N GLN A 33 -8.79 -34.13 17.37
CA GLN A 33 -9.48 -32.84 17.54
C GLN A 33 -8.53 -31.64 17.38
N GLN A 34 -7.26 -31.77 17.79
CA GLN A 34 -6.24 -30.73 17.59
C GLN A 34 -5.57 -30.82 16.21
N GLY A 35 -5.77 -31.93 15.50
CA GLY A 35 -5.15 -32.30 14.23
C GLY A 35 -6.13 -32.19 13.06
N GLU A 36 -7.15 -31.33 13.18
CA GLU A 36 -7.73 -30.73 11.99
C GLU A 36 -6.62 -29.84 11.41
N VAL A 37 -5.84 -30.43 10.49
CA VAL A 37 -4.81 -29.74 9.71
C VAL A 37 -5.56 -28.77 8.80
N LEU A 38 -5.96 -27.64 9.37
CA LEU A 38 -6.25 -26.44 8.63
C LEU A 38 -4.98 -26.16 7.83
N ALA A 39 -5.09 -26.20 6.51
CA ALA A 39 -4.02 -25.72 5.64
C ALA A 39 -3.54 -24.38 6.21
N PRO A 40 -2.23 -24.14 6.32
CA PRO A 40 -1.73 -22.87 6.84
C PRO A 40 -2.42 -21.73 6.09
N GLU A 41 -3.14 -20.87 6.80
CA GLU A 41 -3.61 -19.61 6.21
C GLU A 41 -2.37 -18.87 5.71
N GLU A 42 -2.19 -18.88 4.39
CA GLU A 42 -1.03 -18.29 3.74
C GLU A 42 -1.28 -16.79 3.62
N PHE A 43 -0.41 -16.01 4.26
CA PHE A 43 -0.42 -14.57 4.16
C PHE A 43 0.24 -14.18 2.84
N THR A 44 -0.51 -13.51 1.98
CA THR A 44 0.02 -12.93 0.75
C THR A 44 0.29 -11.45 0.99
N VAL A 45 1.51 -11.02 0.72
CA VAL A 45 1.90 -9.61 0.75
C VAL A 45 1.96 -9.12 -0.68
N ILE A 46 1.17 -8.09 -1.00
CA ILE A 46 1.25 -7.37 -2.26
C ILE A 46 2.00 -6.08 -1.98
N GLU A 47 3.18 -5.93 -2.58
CA GLU A 47 3.90 -4.65 -2.60
C GLU A 47 3.30 -3.79 -3.72
N ILE A 48 2.61 -2.72 -3.34
CA ILE A 48 2.11 -1.71 -4.28
C ILE A 48 3.28 -0.76 -4.61
N SER A 49 4.02 -0.36 -3.58
CA SER A 49 5.25 0.43 -3.67
C SER A 49 6.20 0.02 -2.54
N CYS A 50 7.45 0.50 -2.56
CA CYS A 50 8.38 0.28 -1.45
C CYS A 50 7.96 0.95 -0.13
N TYR A 51 6.85 1.69 -0.14
CA TYR A 51 6.25 2.36 1.02
C TYR A 51 4.83 1.87 1.32
N ASP A 52 4.18 1.14 0.40
CA ASP A 52 2.78 0.76 0.48
C ASP A 52 2.58 -0.73 0.20
N TYR A 53 1.97 -1.42 1.16
CA TYR A 53 1.79 -2.86 1.13
C TYR A 53 0.37 -3.21 1.54
N GLU A 54 -0.15 -4.27 0.92
CA GLU A 54 -1.41 -4.88 1.32
C GLU A 54 -1.17 -6.33 1.75
N ILE A 55 -1.90 -6.75 2.79
CA ILE A 55 -1.81 -8.10 3.34
C ILE A 55 -3.14 -8.79 3.14
N TYR A 56 -3.07 -9.98 2.54
CA TYR A 56 -4.21 -10.82 2.19
C TYR A 56 -4.13 -12.19 2.86
N VAL A 57 -5.29 -12.76 3.16
CA VAL A 57 -5.45 -14.19 3.49
C VAL A 57 -6.45 -14.75 2.48
N GLY A 58 -5.97 -15.63 1.60
CA GLY A 58 -6.68 -15.96 0.36
C GLY A 58 -6.91 -14.70 -0.48
N ASP A 59 -8.14 -14.50 -0.97
CA ASP A 59 -8.51 -13.31 -1.77
C ASP A 59 -9.01 -12.13 -0.91
N LYS A 60 -8.88 -12.21 0.41
CA LYS A 60 -9.43 -11.22 1.34
C LYS A 60 -8.34 -10.30 1.88
N LEU A 61 -8.45 -9.00 1.59
CA LEU A 61 -7.63 -7.97 2.22
C LEU A 61 -7.90 -7.94 3.73
N ILE A 62 -6.85 -7.98 4.54
CA ILE A 62 -6.96 -7.93 6.01
C ILE A 62 -6.33 -6.69 6.63
N ALA A 63 -5.33 -6.07 5.99
CA ALA A 63 -4.71 -4.83 6.44
C ALA A 63 -3.88 -4.19 5.30
N SER A 64 -3.64 -2.89 5.41
CA SER A 64 -2.61 -2.18 4.65
C SER A 64 -1.48 -1.72 5.58
N ILE A 65 -0.25 -1.65 5.06
CA ILE A 65 0.91 -1.08 5.73
C ILE A 65 1.46 0.03 4.85
N THR A 66 1.48 1.26 5.35
CA THR A 66 1.96 2.44 4.62
C THR A 66 3.08 3.14 5.37
N TYR A 67 3.85 3.97 4.65
CA TYR A 67 4.91 4.79 5.22
C TYR A 67 4.43 6.23 5.42
N ASP A 68 4.56 6.72 6.64
CA ASP A 68 4.26 8.08 7.04
C ASP A 68 5.46 9.00 6.74
N HIS A 69 5.25 9.92 5.82
CA HIS A 69 6.26 10.86 5.33
C HIS A 69 6.37 12.13 6.17
N ASP A 70 5.58 12.27 7.25
CA ASP A 70 5.61 13.48 8.08
C ASP A 70 6.96 13.68 8.78
N GLU A 71 7.28 14.96 8.99
CA GLU A 71 8.45 15.38 9.72
C GLU A 71 8.32 15.02 11.21
N PHE A 72 9.44 14.64 11.83
CA PHE A 72 9.55 14.30 13.27
C PHE A 72 8.83 13.02 13.76
N ILE A 73 8.33 12.17 12.87
CA ILE A 73 7.80 10.85 13.23
C ILE A 73 8.94 9.83 13.39
N THR A 74 8.97 9.07 14.49
CA THR A 74 10.01 8.02 14.72
C THR A 74 9.53 6.61 14.35
N GLN A 75 8.21 6.42 14.27
CA GLN A 75 7.56 5.18 13.90
C GLN A 75 6.76 5.42 12.63
N ARG A 76 7.41 5.32 11.47
CA ARG A 76 6.82 5.74 10.19
C ARG A 76 5.94 4.68 9.55
N TRP A 77 6.09 3.41 9.90
CA TRP A 77 5.28 2.36 9.31
C TRP A 77 3.95 2.26 10.05
N VAL A 78 2.85 2.37 9.31
CA VAL A 78 1.48 2.44 9.85
C VAL A 78 0.70 1.26 9.33
N VAL A 79 0.11 0.47 10.23
CA VAL A 79 -0.90 -0.54 9.89
C VAL A 79 -2.26 0.12 9.92
N SER A 80 -3.00 0.01 8.83
CA SER A 80 -4.37 0.48 8.74
C SER A 80 -5.32 -0.67 8.40
N VAL A 81 -6.50 -0.65 9.02
CA VAL A 81 -7.63 -1.53 8.68
C VAL A 81 -8.85 -0.63 8.52
N ASN A 82 -9.61 -0.79 7.43
CA ASN A 82 -10.72 0.12 7.10
C ASN A 82 -10.33 1.61 7.11
N LEU A 83 -9.14 1.94 6.55
CA LEU A 83 -8.57 3.30 6.54
C LEU A 83 -8.34 3.91 7.93
N THR A 84 -8.41 3.10 8.99
CA THR A 84 -8.17 3.51 10.37
C THR A 84 -6.84 2.94 10.82
N GLU A 85 -5.96 3.80 11.35
CA GLU A 85 -4.70 3.37 11.96
C GLU A 85 -4.99 2.47 13.17
N VAL A 86 -4.41 1.26 13.17
CA VAL A 86 -4.54 0.29 14.27
C VAL A 86 -3.22 0.06 15.00
N HIS A 87 -2.10 0.27 14.32
CA HIS A 87 -0.77 0.08 14.88
C HIS A 87 0.27 0.85 14.10
N ARG A 88 1.39 1.14 14.75
CA ARG A 88 2.51 1.87 14.16
C ARG A 88 3.84 1.35 14.70
N ALA A 89 4.85 1.30 13.84
CA ALA A 89 6.20 0.86 14.20
C ALA A 89 7.30 1.57 13.38
N ASN A 90 8.55 1.38 13.80
CA ASN A 90 9.71 1.94 13.11
C ASN A 90 10.25 1.07 11.97
N SER A 91 9.65 -0.09 11.70
CA SER A 91 9.99 -0.93 10.55
C SER A 91 8.76 -1.65 9.99
N TRP A 92 8.75 -1.87 8.68
CA TRP A 92 7.74 -2.68 7.99
C TRP A 92 7.58 -4.06 8.62
N ALA A 93 8.70 -4.75 8.91
CA ALA A 93 8.69 -6.10 9.47
C ALA A 93 7.96 -6.21 10.83
N LYS A 94 8.02 -5.17 11.66
CA LYS A 94 7.27 -5.12 12.92
C LYS A 94 5.77 -4.97 12.66
N CYS A 95 5.37 -4.13 11.71
CA CYS A 95 3.99 -3.97 11.29
C CYS A 95 3.43 -5.28 10.71
N HIS A 96 4.17 -5.93 9.81
CA HIS A 96 3.79 -7.23 9.27
C HIS A 96 3.64 -8.30 10.36
N SER A 97 4.57 -8.35 11.31
CA SER A 97 4.51 -9.28 12.45
C SER A 97 3.29 -9.01 13.33
N HIS A 98 2.96 -7.74 13.57
CA HIS A 98 1.76 -7.33 14.30
C HIS A 98 0.49 -7.85 13.59
N VAL A 99 0.34 -7.59 12.29
CA VAL A 99 -0.81 -8.04 11.50
C VAL A 99 -0.95 -9.56 11.56
N THR A 100 0.14 -10.28 11.29
CA THR A 100 0.15 -11.75 11.30
C THR A 100 -0.26 -12.32 12.66
N TRP A 101 0.27 -11.75 13.75
CA TRP A 101 -0.04 -12.21 15.11
C TRP A 101 -1.50 -11.92 15.46
N HIS A 102 -1.96 -10.68 15.26
CA HIS A 102 -3.32 -10.28 15.61
C HIS A 102 -4.37 -10.99 14.75
N HIS A 103 -4.09 -11.29 13.48
CA HIS A 103 -4.94 -12.12 12.62
C HIS A 103 -5.09 -13.52 13.19
N LYS A 104 -3.96 -14.19 13.51
CA LYS A 104 -3.97 -15.55 14.09
C LYS A 104 -4.67 -15.62 15.45
N GLN A 105 -4.65 -14.54 16.22
CA GLN A 105 -5.38 -14.44 17.49
C GLN A 105 -6.85 -14.03 17.32
N GLY A 106 -7.31 -13.69 16.10
CA GLY A 106 -8.65 -13.17 15.85
C GLY A 106 -8.92 -11.79 16.48
N THR A 107 -7.85 -11.03 16.76
CA THR A 107 -7.92 -9.70 17.42
C THR A 107 -7.67 -8.54 16.47
N LEU A 108 -7.27 -8.83 15.23
CA LEU A 108 -7.19 -7.81 14.18
C LEU A 108 -8.62 -7.33 13.86
N PRO A 109 -8.86 -6.01 13.72
CA PRO A 109 -10.17 -5.52 13.31
C PRO A 109 -10.61 -6.16 12.00
N VAL A 110 -11.90 -6.47 11.88
CA VAL A 110 -12.42 -7.10 10.67
C VAL A 110 -12.43 -6.07 9.56
N GLN A 111 -11.71 -6.36 8.47
CA GLN A 111 -11.82 -5.59 7.24
C GLN A 111 -13.28 -5.63 6.77
N GLN A 112 -13.92 -4.47 6.78
CA GLN A 112 -15.20 -4.23 6.16
C GLN A 112 -14.96 -4.29 4.66
N GLN A 113 -15.72 -5.14 3.98
CA GLN A 113 -15.73 -5.12 2.53
C GLN A 113 -16.09 -3.70 2.13
N LYS A 114 -15.16 -3.01 1.47
CA LYS A 114 -15.43 -1.71 0.86
C LYS A 114 -16.67 -1.96 0.01
N VAL A 115 -17.83 -1.49 0.47
CA VAL A 115 -19.00 -1.41 -0.40
C VAL A 115 -18.45 -0.62 -1.57
N LEU A 116 -18.33 -1.25 -2.73
CA LEU A 116 -17.99 -0.56 -3.96
C LEU A 116 -19.08 0.49 -4.04
N ALA A 117 -18.76 1.71 -3.62
CA ALA A 117 -19.68 2.80 -3.75
C ALA A 117 -19.94 2.83 -5.25
N ASN A 118 -21.18 2.62 -5.62
CA ASN A 118 -21.69 3.02 -6.91
C ASN A 118 -21.58 4.55 -6.81
N THR A 119 -20.37 5.09 -7.01
CA THR A 119 -20.04 6.45 -6.64
C THR A 119 -20.85 7.33 -7.57
N THR A 120 -21.97 7.83 -7.07
CA THR A 120 -22.77 8.82 -7.79
C THR A 120 -21.82 9.98 -8.09
N GLY A 121 -21.91 10.61 -9.27
CA GLY A 121 -20.92 11.63 -9.70
C GLY A 121 -20.59 12.69 -8.63
N ASN A 122 -21.53 13.01 -7.73
CA ASN A 122 -21.35 13.93 -6.61
C ASN A 122 -20.26 13.51 -5.60
N GLU A 123 -20.12 12.22 -5.29
CA GLU A 123 -19.12 11.72 -4.33
C GLU A 123 -17.70 11.72 -4.92
N VAL A 124 -17.58 11.48 -6.22
CA VAL A 124 -16.30 11.62 -6.97
C VAL A 124 -15.88 13.08 -6.95
N MET A 125 -16.80 13.99 -7.28
CA MET A 125 -16.55 15.43 -7.28
C MET A 125 -16.19 15.95 -5.88
N ALA A 126 -16.86 15.46 -4.83
CA ALA A 126 -16.55 15.83 -3.44
C ALA A 126 -15.13 15.41 -3.04
N GLN A 127 -14.70 14.20 -3.42
CA GLN A 127 -13.33 13.74 -3.18
C GLN A 127 -12.31 14.60 -3.91
N ILE A 128 -12.54 14.90 -5.20
CA ILE A 128 -11.67 15.78 -5.98
C ILE A 128 -11.60 17.18 -5.35
N ALA A 129 -12.74 17.74 -4.91
CA ALA A 129 -12.79 19.04 -4.27
C ALA A 129 -11.97 19.10 -2.97
N VAL A 130 -12.10 18.10 -2.10
CA VAL A 130 -11.32 17.99 -0.85
C VAL A 130 -9.82 17.95 -1.13
N GLU A 131 -9.41 17.18 -2.15
CA GLU A 131 -7.99 17.15 -2.53
C GLU A 131 -7.54 18.48 -3.13
N CYS A 132 -8.33 19.11 -4.01
CA CYS A 132 -8.02 20.42 -4.59
C CYS A 132 -7.82 21.50 -3.51
N GLU A 133 -8.65 21.51 -2.46
CA GLU A 133 -8.49 22.44 -1.34
C GLU A 133 -7.11 22.34 -0.66
N LYS A 134 -6.55 21.13 -0.53
CA LYS A 134 -5.21 20.93 0.07
C LYS A 134 -4.10 21.55 -0.77
N PHE A 135 -4.25 21.61 -2.09
CA PHE A 135 -3.28 22.19 -3.01
C PHE A 135 -3.57 23.66 -3.37
N GLY A 136 -4.67 24.22 -2.86
CA GLY A 136 -5.13 25.56 -3.23
C GLY A 136 -5.58 25.64 -4.69
N PHE A 137 -6.14 24.56 -5.22
CA PHE A 137 -6.69 24.52 -6.57
C PHE A 137 -8.17 24.86 -6.57
N GLU A 138 -8.62 25.49 -7.65
CA GLU A 138 -10.01 25.81 -7.91
C GLU A 138 -10.63 24.74 -8.80
N LEU A 139 -11.67 24.09 -8.31
CA LEU A 139 -12.46 23.13 -9.09
C LEU A 139 -13.63 23.85 -9.74
N LEU A 140 -13.65 23.89 -11.06
CA LEU A 140 -14.73 24.45 -11.89
C LEU A 140 -15.42 23.35 -12.70
N GLU A 141 -16.53 23.71 -13.35
CA GLU A 141 -17.33 22.78 -14.16
C GLU A 141 -16.52 22.12 -15.30
N ASP A 142 -15.51 22.82 -15.81
CA ASP A 142 -14.72 22.37 -16.96
C ASP A 142 -13.31 21.86 -16.59
N GLY A 143 -12.91 21.89 -15.31
CA GLY A 143 -11.62 21.37 -14.87
C GLY A 143 -11.09 21.95 -13.55
N ILE A 144 -9.82 21.67 -13.28
CA ILE A 144 -9.07 22.06 -12.09
C ILE A 144 -8.05 23.13 -12.46
N TYR A 145 -7.99 24.19 -11.66
CA TYR A 145 -7.23 25.41 -11.93
C TYR A 145 -6.32 25.79 -10.76
N GLN A 146 -5.27 26.53 -11.07
CA GLN A 146 -4.44 27.23 -10.09
C GLN A 146 -4.11 28.63 -10.63
N ASN A 147 -4.45 29.68 -9.90
CA ASN A 147 -4.22 31.08 -10.30
C ASN A 147 -4.70 31.38 -11.74
N ASP A 148 -5.97 31.08 -12.03
CA ASP A 148 -6.59 31.21 -13.36
C ASP A 148 -5.98 30.34 -14.49
N LYS A 149 -4.98 29.51 -14.20
CA LYS A 149 -4.38 28.57 -15.16
C LYS A 149 -5.02 27.19 -15.03
N LYS A 150 -5.60 26.69 -16.12
CA LYS A 150 -6.13 25.32 -16.18
C LYS A 150 -4.99 24.31 -16.08
N LEU A 151 -5.04 23.43 -15.08
CA LEU A 151 -4.09 22.34 -14.89
C LEU A 151 -4.55 21.08 -15.62
N GLY A 152 -5.85 20.82 -15.61
CA GLY A 152 -6.41 19.59 -16.18
C GLY A 152 -7.82 19.28 -15.70
N SER A 153 -8.20 18.02 -15.78
CA SER A 153 -9.42 17.46 -15.21
C SER A 153 -9.12 16.11 -14.55
N ALA A 154 -9.95 15.72 -13.60
CA ALA A 154 -9.85 14.43 -12.92
C ALA A 154 -11.23 13.81 -12.80
N GLY A 155 -11.27 12.48 -12.76
CA GLY A 155 -12.53 11.77 -12.61
C GLY A 155 -12.36 10.30 -12.27
N CYS A 156 -13.48 9.63 -12.13
CA CYS A 156 -13.54 8.21 -11.85
C CYS A 156 -14.65 7.59 -12.73
N THR A 157 -14.28 6.60 -13.55
CA THR A 157 -15.19 5.89 -14.45
C THR A 157 -15.12 4.40 -14.15
N ASP A 158 -16.25 3.77 -13.83
CA ASP A 158 -16.32 2.35 -13.43
C ASP A 158 -15.36 2.00 -12.27
N GLY A 159 -15.19 2.92 -11.32
CA GLY A 159 -14.27 2.74 -10.20
C GLY A 159 -12.78 2.93 -10.54
N ARG A 160 -12.45 3.29 -11.78
CA ARG A 160 -11.08 3.58 -12.22
C ARG A 160 -10.85 5.07 -12.26
N TRP A 161 -9.88 5.54 -11.47
CA TRP A 161 -9.51 6.95 -11.46
C TRP A 161 -8.67 7.30 -12.67
N TRP A 162 -8.83 8.55 -13.11
CA TRP A 162 -8.07 9.10 -14.21
C TRP A 162 -7.82 10.59 -14.01
N VAL A 163 -6.76 11.07 -14.65
CA VAL A 163 -6.40 12.48 -14.75
C VAL A 163 -6.09 12.82 -16.21
N GLU A 164 -6.54 13.97 -16.66
CA GLU A 164 -6.22 14.54 -17.96
C GLU A 164 -5.50 15.87 -17.73
N ARG A 165 -4.31 16.04 -18.32
CA ARG A 165 -3.53 17.27 -18.18
C ARG A 165 -3.86 18.24 -19.31
N ALA A 166 -4.08 19.50 -18.96
CA ALA A 166 -4.37 20.56 -19.93
C ALA A 166 -3.22 20.81 -20.93
N SER A 167 -1.98 20.47 -20.56
CA SER A 167 -0.80 20.58 -21.42
C SER A 167 -0.57 19.37 -22.34
N SER A 168 -1.37 18.31 -22.23
CA SER A 168 -1.19 17.12 -23.08
C SER A 168 -1.75 17.37 -24.49
N GLU A 169 -0.89 17.28 -25.51
CA GLU A 169 -1.26 17.46 -26.93
C GLU A 169 -2.34 16.46 -27.42
N HIS A 170 -2.59 15.40 -26.63
CA HIS A 170 -3.50 14.32 -26.97
C HIS A 170 -4.68 14.14 -26.01
N GLN A 171 -4.91 15.03 -25.04
CA GLN A 171 -6.07 14.98 -24.12
C GLN A 171 -6.37 13.55 -23.61
N GLN A 172 -5.30 12.83 -23.26
CA GLN A 172 -5.42 11.42 -22.94
C GLN A 172 -5.60 11.26 -21.43
N GLN A 173 -6.64 10.54 -21.05
CA GLN A 173 -6.87 10.13 -19.66
C GLN A 173 -5.75 9.18 -19.23
N VAL A 174 -4.98 9.61 -18.23
CA VAL A 174 -3.94 8.82 -17.60
C VAL A 174 -4.57 8.13 -16.39
N PRO A 175 -4.54 6.78 -16.31
CA PRO A 175 -5.08 6.07 -15.16
C PRO A 175 -4.28 6.39 -13.89
N CYS A 176 -4.98 6.46 -12.76
CA CYS A 176 -4.39 6.61 -11.44
C CYS A 176 -5.21 5.84 -10.39
N ASP A 177 -4.75 5.83 -9.14
CA ASP A 177 -5.30 4.96 -8.10
C ASP A 177 -6.33 5.67 -7.20
N SER A 178 -6.29 7.02 -7.15
CA SER A 178 -7.18 7.81 -6.29
C SER A 178 -7.39 9.26 -6.76
N ALA A 179 -8.33 9.95 -6.11
CA ALA A 179 -8.50 11.41 -6.25
C ALA A 179 -7.22 12.17 -5.85
N PHE A 180 -6.54 11.72 -4.80
CA PHE A 180 -5.29 12.33 -4.36
C PHE A 180 -4.22 12.20 -5.44
N ASP A 181 -4.04 11.01 -6.03
CA ASP A 181 -3.04 10.81 -7.10
C ASP A 181 -3.36 11.64 -8.34
N ALA A 182 -4.65 11.75 -8.67
CA ALA A 182 -5.10 12.59 -9.78
C ALA A 182 -4.73 14.07 -9.55
N VAL A 183 -5.07 14.62 -8.39
CA VAL A 183 -4.83 16.04 -8.05
C VAL A 183 -3.34 16.31 -7.81
N TRP A 184 -2.62 15.41 -7.14
CA TRP A 184 -1.16 15.47 -6.98
C TRP A 184 -0.45 15.47 -8.34
N SER A 185 -0.89 14.64 -9.28
CA SER A 185 -0.34 14.63 -10.65
C SER A 185 -0.52 15.99 -11.35
N LEU A 186 -1.59 16.74 -11.04
CA LEU A 186 -1.80 18.10 -11.54
C LEU A 186 -0.92 19.14 -10.85
N SER A 187 -0.51 18.92 -9.60
CA SER A 187 0.45 19.80 -8.89
C SER A 187 1.87 19.66 -9.43
N MET A 188 2.22 18.48 -9.93
CA MET A 188 3.48 18.21 -10.63
C MET A 188 3.54 18.84 -12.02
N VAL A 189 2.44 19.45 -12.50
CA VAL A 189 2.50 20.34 -13.66
C VAL A 189 3.23 21.59 -13.19
N GLU A 190 4.56 21.52 -13.17
CA GLU A 190 5.39 22.69 -13.03
C GLU A 190 4.86 23.76 -13.97
N VAL A 191 4.83 24.96 -13.40
CA VAL A 191 4.78 26.25 -14.07
C VAL A 191 5.88 26.28 -15.13
N LEU A 192 5.68 25.59 -16.25
CA LEU A 192 6.27 26.00 -17.50
C LEU A 192 5.42 27.19 -17.92
N PRO A 193 5.99 28.42 -17.92
CA PRO A 193 5.44 29.47 -18.74
C PRO A 193 5.38 28.87 -20.14
N SER A 194 4.24 29.02 -20.80
CA SER A 194 4.01 28.64 -22.18
C SER A 194 4.82 29.51 -23.15
N LEU A 195 6.14 29.50 -23.00
CA LEU A 195 7.13 30.13 -23.85
C LEU A 195 8.27 29.14 -23.94
N GLN A 196 8.29 28.36 -25.03
CA GLN A 196 9.44 27.59 -25.54
C GLN A 196 10.69 27.70 -24.65
N THR A 197 10.75 26.92 -23.58
CA THR A 197 11.92 26.93 -22.70
C THR A 197 13.00 26.15 -23.43
N ARG A 198 13.92 26.87 -24.06
CA ARG A 198 15.10 26.28 -24.70
C ARG A 198 15.81 25.32 -23.74
N SER A 199 16.32 24.21 -24.27
CA SER A 199 17.05 23.23 -23.45
C SER A 199 18.35 23.86 -22.91
N CYS A 200 18.88 23.36 -21.78
CA CYS A 200 20.16 23.89 -21.27
C CYS A 200 21.30 23.68 -22.28
N GLU A 201 21.22 22.66 -23.12
CA GLU A 201 22.18 22.40 -24.22
C GLU A 201 22.07 23.48 -25.30
N GLU A 202 20.86 23.85 -25.72
CA GLU A 202 20.64 24.96 -26.66
C GLU A 202 21.06 26.32 -26.10
N LEU A 203 20.96 26.52 -24.77
CA LEU A 203 21.40 27.73 -24.10
C LEU A 203 22.93 27.84 -24.01
N LEU A 204 23.66 26.72 -23.95
CA LEU A 204 25.13 26.70 -23.97
C LEU A 204 25.70 27.10 -25.34
N ASP A 205 24.93 26.91 -26.42
CA ASP A 205 25.31 27.30 -27.79
C ASP A 205 25.04 28.79 -28.11
N GLN A 206 24.43 29.54 -27.18
CA GLN A 206 24.12 30.96 -27.37
C GLN A 206 25.18 31.87 -26.74
N PRO A 207 25.46 33.05 -27.33
CA PRO A 207 26.33 34.04 -26.72
C PRO A 207 25.71 34.60 -25.43
N PHE A 208 26.53 34.78 -24.40
CA PHE A 208 26.09 35.16 -23.04
C PHE A 208 25.22 36.42 -22.97
N ASP A 209 25.45 37.39 -23.87
CA ASP A 209 24.69 38.66 -23.91
C ASP A 209 23.24 38.50 -24.42
N GLN A 210 22.88 37.32 -24.93
CA GLN A 210 21.54 36.99 -25.43
C GLN A 210 20.75 36.11 -24.45
N LEU A 211 21.31 35.80 -23.30
CA LEU A 211 20.66 35.03 -22.24
C LEU A 211 19.99 35.95 -21.23
N THR A 212 18.75 35.62 -20.87
CA THR A 212 18.03 36.26 -19.77
C THR A 212 18.63 35.85 -18.42
N THR A 213 18.35 36.62 -17.37
CA THR A 213 18.85 36.34 -16.01
C THR A 213 18.38 34.97 -15.50
N GLU A 214 17.14 34.59 -15.82
CA GLU A 214 16.55 33.30 -15.48
C GLU A 214 17.21 32.13 -16.24
N GLU A 215 17.49 32.28 -17.55
CA GLU A 215 18.24 31.30 -18.34
C GLU A 215 19.67 31.11 -17.79
N TRP A 216 20.31 32.20 -17.35
CA TRP A 216 21.64 32.17 -16.73
C TRP A 216 21.65 31.41 -15.40
N LYS A 217 20.65 31.65 -14.55
CA LYS A 217 20.51 30.94 -13.28
C LYS A 217 20.32 29.43 -13.50
N ARG A 218 19.56 29.07 -14.53
CA ARG A 218 19.32 27.68 -14.91
C ARG A 218 20.59 26.98 -15.43
N LEU A 219 21.44 27.69 -16.18
CA LEU A 219 22.75 27.17 -16.58
C LEU A 219 23.70 26.96 -15.38
N MET A 220 23.62 27.81 -14.36
CA MET A 220 24.45 27.67 -13.15
C MET A 220 24.06 26.45 -12.30
N GLU A 221 22.81 26.02 -12.36
CA GLU A 221 22.28 24.85 -11.64
C GLU A 221 22.36 23.56 -12.48
N TYR A 222 22.69 23.67 -13.78
CA TYR A 222 22.75 22.56 -14.72
C TYR A 222 23.95 21.64 -14.44
N LYS A 223 23.68 20.33 -14.33
CA LYS A 223 24.70 19.28 -14.31
C LYS A 223 24.55 18.41 -15.55
N PRO A 224 25.53 18.39 -16.47
CA PRO A 224 25.46 17.52 -17.63
C PRO A 224 25.48 16.05 -17.19
N LEU A 225 24.71 15.22 -17.88
CA LEU A 225 24.76 13.78 -17.71
C LEU A 225 26.18 13.27 -18.03
N PRO A 226 26.73 12.32 -17.25
CA PRO A 226 28.07 11.81 -17.51
C PRO A 226 28.14 11.15 -18.89
N GLU A 227 29.21 11.47 -19.63
CA GLU A 227 29.48 11.04 -21.02
C GLU A 227 29.41 9.52 -21.22
N SER A 228 29.44 8.71 -20.16
CA SER A 228 29.29 7.26 -20.19
C SER A 228 27.92 6.76 -20.68
N MET A 229 26.92 7.63 -20.84
CA MET A 229 25.62 7.28 -21.42
C MET A 229 25.44 7.68 -22.89
N VAL A 230 26.41 8.35 -23.51
CA VAL A 230 26.30 8.84 -24.90
C VAL A 230 26.81 7.80 -25.93
N LEU A 231 27.43 6.71 -25.49
CA LEU A 231 27.97 5.64 -26.35
C LEU A 231 27.11 4.35 -26.40
N ILE A 232 25.79 4.48 -26.37
CA ILE A 232 24.89 3.38 -26.77
C ILE A 232 23.88 3.93 -27.77
N ALA A 233 24.34 4.08 -29.02
CA ALA A 233 23.52 4.23 -30.21
C ALA A 233 24.13 3.37 -31.32
#